data_AF-A0A371MSD4-F1
#
_entry.id   AF-A0A371MSD4-F1
#
_cell.length_a   1.000
_cell.length_b   1.000
_cell.length_c   1.000
_cell.angle_alpha   90.00
_cell.angle_beta   90.00
_cell.angle_gamma   90.00
#
_symmetry.space_group_name_H-M   'P 1'
#
loop_
_entity.id
_entity.type
_entity.pdbx_description
1 polymer ?
#
loop_
_entity_poly.entity_id
_entity_poly.type
_entity_poly.pdbx_seq_one_letter_code
_entity_poly.pdbx_strand_id
1 'polypeptide(L)'
;MELRRLLRGRIEWSRLEAVAREIRDRYDREEVHVRFLDADNWLSTPMVVDDQWFVKVISRQNSIVHALFTTGRNLGAFSSGTEGFFEHFATPVEMAQHELEATRRMRDIGL
;
A
#
# COMPACT_ATOMS: atom_id res chain seq x y z
N MET A 1 -20.12 -1.48 -7.72
CA MET A 1 -19.05 -1.16 -8.70
C MET A 1 -18.59 0.30 -8.62
N GLU A 2 -19.44 1.27 -8.23
CA GLU A 2 -19.04 2.68 -8.08
C GLU A 2 -18.21 3.00 -6.82
N LEU A 3 -18.61 2.48 -5.65
CA LEU A 3 -17.88 2.73 -4.40
C LEU A 3 -16.43 2.21 -4.45
N ARG A 4 -16.18 1.10 -5.15
CA ARG A 4 -14.82 0.54 -5.36
C ARG A 4 -13.94 1.48 -6.20
N ARG A 5 -14.49 2.14 -7.23
CA ARG A 5 -13.80 3.14 -8.07
C ARG A 5 -13.56 4.47 -7.36
N LEU A 6 -14.36 4.78 -6.35
CA LEU A 6 -14.22 5.97 -5.51
C LEU A 6 -13.16 5.76 -4.41
N LEU A 7 -13.07 4.54 -3.87
CA LEU A 7 -12.14 4.17 -2.79
C LEU A 7 -10.74 3.76 -3.28
N ARG A 8 -10.60 3.30 -4.54
CA ARG A 8 -9.29 3.12 -5.19
C ARG A 8 -8.66 4.51 -5.28
N GLY A 9 -7.67 4.78 -4.42
CA GLY A 9 -6.98 6.06 -4.37
C GLY A 9 -6.60 6.50 -5.77
N ARG A 10 -7.24 7.55 -6.30
CA ARG A 10 -6.87 8.10 -7.60
C ARG A 10 -5.65 8.96 -7.39
N ILE A 11 -4.49 8.31 -7.40
CA ILE A 11 -3.22 9.02 -7.40
C ILE A 11 -3.07 9.61 -8.80
N GLU A 12 -2.91 10.94 -8.86
CA GLU A 12 -2.62 11.64 -10.10
C GLU A 12 -1.42 11.01 -10.81
N TRP A 13 -1.51 10.84 -12.13
CA TRP A 13 -0.45 10.23 -12.92
C TRP A 13 0.91 10.89 -12.69
N SER A 14 0.93 12.23 -12.63
CA SER A 14 2.16 13.01 -12.37
C SER A 14 2.84 12.65 -11.04
N ARG A 15 2.08 12.25 -10.02
CA ARG A 15 2.64 11.79 -8.74
C ARG A 15 3.21 10.37 -8.84
N LEU A 16 2.55 9.49 -9.59
CA LEU A 16 3.08 8.15 -9.86
C LEU A 16 4.36 8.23 -10.70
N GLU A 17 4.37 9.12 -11.68
CA GLU A 17 5.55 9.39 -12.50
C GLU A 17 6.70 9.96 -11.68
N ALA A 18 6.43 10.84 -10.71
CA ALA A 18 7.45 11.33 -9.77
C ALA A 18 8.09 10.19 -8.96
N VAL A 19 7.30 9.20 -8.53
CA VAL A 19 7.83 8.00 -7.85
C VAL A 19 8.72 7.19 -8.81
N ALA A 20 8.30 6.99 -10.05
CA ALA A 20 9.09 6.27 -11.04
C ALA A 20 10.42 6.99 -11.36
N ARG A 21 10.39 8.32 -11.48
CA ARG A 21 11.60 9.15 -11.67
C ARG A 21 12.54 9.05 -10.48
N GLU A 22 12.01 9.11 -9.26
CA GLU A 22 12.82 8.93 -8.05
C GLU A 22 13.47 7.54 -8.00
N ILE A 23 12.78 6.48 -8.41
CA ILE A 23 13.35 5.13 -8.49
C ILE A 23 14.47 5.08 -9.52
N ARG A 24 14.23 5.62 -10.72
CA ARG A 24 15.24 5.72 -11.77
C ARG A 24 16.49 6.42 -11.27
N ASP A 25 16.34 7.60 -10.68
CA ASP A 25 17.46 8.43 -10.22
C ASP A 25 18.20 7.76 -9.05
N ARG A 26 17.45 7.16 -8.11
CA ARG A 26 18.02 6.48 -6.94
C ARG A 26 18.85 5.25 -7.29
N TYR A 27 18.50 4.54 -8.36
CA TYR A 27 19.19 3.33 -8.80
C TYR A 27 20.05 3.54 -10.05
N ASP A 28 20.35 4.80 -10.39
CA ASP A 28 21.22 5.19 -11.51
C ASP A 28 20.86 4.49 -12.83
N ARG A 29 19.57 4.58 -13.20
CA ARG A 29 19.04 4.03 -14.45
C ARG A 29 18.81 5.14 -15.48
N GLU A 30 19.01 4.85 -16.76
CA GLU A 30 18.67 5.79 -17.83
C GLU A 30 17.15 5.93 -17.99
N GLU A 31 16.43 4.82 -17.87
CA GLU A 31 14.98 4.72 -17.91
C GLU A 31 14.49 3.56 -17.04
N VAL A 32 13.19 3.54 -16.74
CA VAL A 32 12.52 2.46 -16.00
C VAL A 32 11.18 2.12 -16.63
N HIS A 33 10.85 0.84 -16.68
CA HIS A 33 9.58 0.33 -17.18
C HIS A 33 8.65 0.01 -16.02
N VAL A 34 7.48 0.67 -15.99
CA VAL A 34 6.51 0.51 -14.90
C VAL A 34 5.29 -0.28 -15.40
N ARG A 35 4.98 -1.38 -14.71
CA ARG A 35 3.77 -2.17 -14.93
C ARG A 35 2.88 -2.11 -13.70
N PHE A 36 1.73 -1.46 -13.84
CA PHE A 36 0.70 -1.46 -12.78
C PHE A 36 0.07 -2.84 -12.67
N LEU A 37 -0.10 -3.31 -11.43
CA LEU A 37 -0.81 -4.57 -11.20
C LEU A 37 -2.29 -4.27 -11.02
N ASP A 38 -3.14 -4.95 -11.81
CA ASP A 38 -4.57 -4.94 -11.54
C ASP A 38 -4.87 -5.89 -10.38
N ALA A 39 -4.69 -5.35 -9.18
CA ALA A 39 -5.07 -6.01 -7.95
C ALA A 39 -6.33 -5.33 -7.41
N ASP A 40 -7.21 -6.13 -6.79
CA ASP A 40 -8.26 -5.65 -5.88
C ASP A 40 -7.64 -5.15 -4.56
N ASN A 41 -6.56 -4.38 -4.65
CA ASN A 41 -5.84 -3.81 -3.53
C ASN A 41 -6.37 -2.42 -3.20
N TRP A 42 -6.88 -2.27 -1.97
CA TRP A 42 -7.50 -1.02 -1.51
C TRP A 42 -6.52 -0.20 -0.65
N LEU A 43 -5.38 -0.80 -0.30
CA LEU A 43 -4.42 -0.30 0.69
C LEU A 43 -3.18 0.34 0.06
N SER A 44 -2.97 0.16 -1.24
CA SER A 44 -1.93 0.84 -2.01
C SER A 44 -2.20 0.75 -3.51
N THR A 45 -1.44 1.49 -4.30
CA THR A 45 -1.32 1.30 -5.76
C THR A 45 -0.08 0.46 -6.03
N PRO A 46 -0.22 -0.85 -6.33
CA PRO A 46 0.91 -1.73 -6.59
C PRO A 46 1.41 -1.62 -8.03
N MET A 47 2.73 -1.58 -8.19
CA MET A 47 3.38 -1.63 -9.49
C MET A 47 4.68 -2.45 -9.41
N VAL A 48 5.09 -2.96 -10.55
CA VAL A 48 6.37 -3.62 -10.75
C VAL A 48 7.23 -2.73 -11.64
N VAL A 49 8.49 -2.53 -11.26
CA VAL A 49 9.47 -1.74 -12.01
C VAL A 49 10.57 -2.67 -12.53
N ASP A 50 10.77 -2.67 -13.85
CA ASP A 50 11.76 -3.49 -14.58
C ASP A 50 11.74 -4.99 -14.23
N ASP A 51 10.58 -5.51 -13.81
CA ASP A 51 10.42 -6.87 -13.28
C ASP A 51 11.36 -7.24 -12.10
N GLN A 52 11.97 -6.24 -11.46
CA GLN A 52 12.90 -6.40 -10.34
C GLN A 52 12.33 -5.89 -9.03
N TRP A 53 11.65 -4.74 -9.06
CA TRP A 53 11.17 -4.09 -7.85
C TRP A 53 9.66 -4.12 -7.76
N PHE A 54 9.16 -4.67 -6.66
CA PHE A 54 7.76 -4.54 -6.27
C PHE A 54 7.59 -3.26 -5.45
N VAL A 55 6.75 -2.34 -5.94
CA VAL A 55 6.55 -1.03 -5.35
C VAL A 55 5.09 -0.86 -4.95
N LYS A 56 4.87 -0.43 -3.71
CA LYS A 56 3.55 -0.06 -3.19
C LYS A 56 3.51 1.44 -2.95
N VAL A 57 2.64 2.16 -3.67
CA VAL A 57 2.41 3.58 -3.41
C VAL A 57 1.23 3.73 -2.46
N ILE A 58 1.47 4.30 -1.28
CA ILE A 58 0.46 4.53 -0.24
C ILE A 58 0.10 6.02 -0.21
N SER A 59 -1.17 6.33 -0.45
CA SER A 59 -1.70 7.69 -0.34
C SER A 59 -2.44 7.91 0.98
N ARG A 60 -2.75 9.17 1.30
CA ARG A 60 -3.64 9.52 2.43
C ARG A 60 -5.01 8.86 2.32
N GLN A 61 -5.54 8.68 1.11
CA GLN A 61 -6.80 7.98 0.93
C GLN A 61 -6.69 6.50 1.32
N ASN A 62 -5.57 5.85 1.00
CA ASN A 62 -5.33 4.48 1.39
C ASN A 62 -5.26 4.32 2.91
N SER A 63 -4.60 5.25 3.62
CA SER A 63 -4.53 5.21 5.09
C SER A 63 -5.90 5.44 5.74
N ILE A 64 -6.77 6.29 5.17
CA ILE A 64 -8.15 6.47 5.65
C ILE A 64 -8.99 5.20 5.44
N VAL A 65 -8.89 4.57 4.26
CA VAL A 65 -9.58 3.31 3.97
C VAL A 65 -9.15 2.22 4.95
N HIS A 66 -7.85 2.14 5.23
CA HIS A 66 -7.30 1.25 6.24
C HIS A 66 -7.90 1.53 7.63
N ALA A 67 -7.87 2.79 8.07
CA ALA A 67 -8.42 3.19 9.35
C ALA A 67 -9.91 2.83 9.51
N LEU A 68 -10.72 3.01 8.45
CA LEU A 68 -12.13 2.62 8.43
C LEU A 68 -12.32 1.11 8.56
N PHE A 69 -11.54 0.30 7.83
CA PHE A 69 -11.60 -1.15 7.96
C PHE A 69 -11.18 -1.64 9.33
N THR A 70 -10.07 -1.10 9.87
CA THR A 70 -9.60 -1.43 11.21
C THR A 70 -10.66 -1.09 12.26
N THR A 71 -11.23 0.11 12.20
CA THR A 71 -12.25 0.57 13.17
C THR A 71 -13.53 -0.27 13.07
N GLY A 72 -14.04 -0.48 11.85
CA GLY A 72 -15.27 -1.24 11.61
C GLY A 72 -15.14 -2.70 12.04
N ARG A 73 -14.00 -3.34 11.81
CA ARG A 73 -13.75 -4.71 12.27
C ARG A 73 -13.50 -4.80 13.77
N ASN A 74 -12.80 -3.84 14.38
CA ASN A 74 -12.58 -3.84 15.83
C ASN A 74 -13.90 -3.71 16.60
N LEU A 75 -14.86 -2.92 16.09
CA LEU A 75 -16.22 -2.87 16.63
C LEU A 75 -16.98 -4.20 16.46
N GLY A 76 -16.78 -4.92 15.35
CA GLY A 76 -17.36 -6.25 15.13
C GLY A 76 -16.65 -7.40 15.87
N ALA A 77 -15.35 -7.26 16.15
CA ALA A 77 -14.55 -8.21 16.92
C ALA A 77 -14.86 -8.10 18.42
N PHE A 78 -15.07 -6.86 18.91
CA PHE A 78 -15.52 -6.61 20.29
C PHE A 78 -16.89 -7.24 20.58
N SER A 79 -17.76 -7.39 19.58
CA SER A 79 -19.04 -8.10 19.72
C SER A 79 -18.95 -9.62 19.52
N SER A 80 -17.83 -10.16 19.03
CA SER A 80 -17.65 -11.59 18.71
C SER A 80 -16.48 -12.29 19.42
N GLY A 81 -15.73 -11.59 20.28
CA GLY A 81 -14.71 -12.18 21.16
C GLY A 81 -13.42 -12.66 20.46
N THR A 82 -13.14 -12.21 19.24
CA THR A 82 -11.93 -12.57 18.49
C THR A 82 -10.90 -11.43 18.54
N GLU A 83 -9.59 -11.73 18.63
CA GLU A 83 -8.53 -10.71 18.58
C GLU A 83 -8.50 -9.96 17.23
N GLY A 84 -8.35 -8.63 17.30
CA GLY A 84 -8.34 -7.75 16.14
C GLY A 84 -7.09 -7.94 15.27
N PHE A 85 -7.29 -8.19 13.97
CA PHE A 85 -6.21 -8.53 13.03
C PHE A 85 -5.48 -7.31 12.42
N PHE A 86 -6.02 -6.09 12.57
CA PHE A 86 -5.49 -4.89 11.90
C PHE A 86 -5.17 -3.79 12.92
N GLU A 87 -3.95 -3.26 12.85
CA GLU A 87 -3.48 -2.12 13.63
C GLU A 87 -4.01 -0.80 13.04
N HIS A 88 -4.14 0.28 13.81
CA HIS A 88 -4.56 1.58 13.30
C HIS A 88 -3.34 2.43 12.97
N PHE A 89 -3.28 3.00 11.76
CA PHE A 89 -2.22 3.94 11.36
C PHE A 89 -2.82 5.31 11.07
N ALA A 90 -2.27 6.36 11.68
CA ALA A 90 -2.75 7.72 11.51
C ALA A 90 -2.23 8.35 10.21
N THR A 91 -1.09 7.85 9.70
CA THR A 91 -0.44 8.40 8.51
C THR A 91 -0.01 7.33 7.49
N PRO A 92 0.11 7.68 6.20
CA PRO A 92 0.69 6.80 5.18
C PRO A 92 2.12 6.32 5.51
N VAL A 93 2.90 7.14 6.22
CA VAL A 93 4.29 6.82 6.57
C VAL A 93 4.34 5.71 7.62
N GLU A 94 3.54 5.81 8.68
CA GLU A 94 3.43 4.74 9.70
C GLU A 94 3.00 3.42 9.05
N MET A 95 2.03 3.47 8.14
CA MET A 95 1.59 2.29 7.40
C MET A 95 2.72 1.69 6.55
N ALA A 96 3.49 2.53 5.84
CA ALA A 96 4.64 2.06 5.05
C ALA A 96 5.74 1.44 5.93
N GLN A 97 6.01 2.02 7.11
CA GLN A 97 6.97 1.49 8.07
C GLN A 97 6.53 0.13 8.60
N HIS A 98 5.27 -0.01 8.99
CA HIS A 98 4.73 -1.28 9.45
C HIS A 98 4.79 -2.35 8.35
N GLU A 99 4.39 -2.03 7.12
CA GLU A 99 4.50 -2.97 6.00
C GLU A 99 5.95 -3.41 5.73
N LEU A 100 6.91 -2.49 5.85
CA LEU A 100 8.34 -2.79 5.70
C LEU A 100 8.84 -3.72 6.80
N GLU A 101 8.45 -3.47 8.05
CA GLU A 101 8.78 -4.33 9.19
C GLU A 101 8.18 -5.72 9.05
N ALA A 102 6.91 -5.81 8.64
CA ALA A 102 6.27 -7.10 8.36
C ALA A 102 7.01 -7.87 7.26
N THR A 103 7.39 -7.18 6.17
CA THR A 103 8.15 -7.77 5.07
C THR A 103 9.53 -8.25 5.54
N ARG A 104 10.21 -7.50 6.40
CA ARG A 104 11.49 -7.91 7.00
C ARG A 104 11.33 -9.17 7.85
N ARG A 105 10.31 -9.23 8.71
CA ARG A 105 10.02 -10.41 9.54
C ARG A 105 9.72 -11.65 8.67
N MET A 106 8.96 -11.48 7.60
CA MET A 106 8.69 -12.56 6.63
C MET A 106 9.98 -13.06 5.99
N ARG A 107 10.83 -12.14 5.51
CA ARG A 107 12.13 -12.48 4.93
C ARG A 107 13.03 -13.22 5.93
N ASP A 108 13.05 -12.79 7.18
CA ASP A 108 13.89 -13.39 8.22
C ASP A 108 13.48 -14.85 8.53
N ILE A 109 12.23 -15.24 8.23
CA ILE A 109 11.76 -16.64 8.28
C ILE A 109 11.78 -17.36 6.93
N GLY A 110 12.35 -16.73 5.89
CA GLY A 110 12.53 -17.32 4.56
C GLY A 110 11.32 -17.20 3.61
N LEU A 111 10.40 -16.26 3.88
CA LEU A 111 9.29 -15.91 2.98
C LEU A 111 9.60 -14.70 2.09
#